data_AF-M1LAY0-F1
#
_entry.id   AF-M1LAY0-F1
#
_cell.length_a   1.000
_cell.length_b   1.000
_cell.length_c   1.000
_cell.angle_alpha   90.00
_cell.angle_beta   90.00
_cell.angle_gamma   90.00
#
_symmetry.space_group_name_H-M   'P 1'
#
loop_
_entity.id
_entity.type
_entity.pdbx_description
1 polymer ?
#
loop_
_entity_poly.entity_id
_entity_poly.type
_entity_poly.pdbx_seq_one_letter_code
_entity_poly.pdbx_strand_id
1 'polypeptide(L)'
;MKINKNKNYFFEVIFIILFSLLALYTGVYRDGNYLYDYLFLLYAFYAFLRSITITYSRKEIIILISVTILFVLNSFFSKGNSWLSILIILLGSRKIAIDRIIDSLLICKIISFIGVLTFVNLHILENKQVLTYRYGEVVARYAYGFNHP
;
A
#
# COMPACT_ATOMS: atom_id res chain seq x y z
N MET A 1 -4.14 -21.34 -23.05
CA MET A 1 -3.00 -20.41 -23.24
C MET A 1 -1.98 -20.62 -22.12
N LYS A 2 -0.86 -21.32 -22.37
CA LYS A 2 0.17 -21.60 -21.36
C LYS A 2 0.93 -20.31 -21.06
N ILE A 3 0.62 -19.66 -19.94
CA ILE A 3 1.40 -18.51 -19.47
C ILE A 3 2.81 -19.01 -19.17
N ASN A 4 3.79 -18.46 -19.87
CA ASN A 4 5.20 -18.82 -19.74
C ASN A 4 5.69 -18.55 -18.30
N LYS A 5 6.27 -19.55 -17.63
CA LYS A 5 6.60 -19.52 -16.20
C LYS A 5 7.49 -18.32 -15.84
N ASN A 6 8.41 -17.95 -16.75
CA ASN A 6 9.29 -16.78 -16.61
C ASN A 6 8.54 -15.43 -16.60
N LYS A 7 7.44 -15.29 -17.36
CA LYS A 7 6.66 -14.05 -17.35
C LYS A 7 5.99 -13.85 -15.99
N ASN A 8 5.43 -14.91 -15.40
CA ASN A 8 4.80 -14.82 -14.08
C ASN A 8 5.79 -14.42 -12.98
N TYR A 9 7.00 -14.97 -13.01
CA TYR A 9 8.03 -14.62 -12.04
C TYR A 9 8.45 -13.14 -12.16
N PHE A 10 8.66 -12.65 -13.38
CA PHE A 10 8.97 -11.24 -13.62
C PHE A 10 7.84 -10.32 -13.09
N PHE A 11 6.58 -10.69 -13.34
CA PHE A 11 5.43 -9.96 -12.81
C PHE A 11 5.38 -9.93 -11.29
N GLU A 12 5.63 -11.08 -10.66
CA GLU A 12 5.67 -11.23 -9.22
C GLU A 12 6.74 -10.32 -8.59
N VAL A 13 7.95 -10.32 -9.14
CA VAL A 13 9.06 -9.49 -8.64
C VAL A 13 8.71 -8.00 -8.71
N ILE A 14 8.21 -7.52 -9.86
CA ILE A 14 7.86 -6.10 -10.00
C ILE A 14 6.71 -5.74 -9.06
N PHE A 15 5.68 -6.59 -8.95
CA PHE A 15 4.56 -6.35 -8.05
C PHE A 15 5.03 -6.21 -6.60
N ILE A 16 5.90 -7.12 -6.14
CA ILE A 16 6.46 -7.09 -4.78
C ILE A 16 7.31 -5.83 -4.58
N ILE A 17 8.14 -5.44 -5.55
CA ILE A 17 8.96 -4.21 -5.46
C ILE A 17 8.07 -2.97 -5.32
N LEU A 18 7.05 -2.83 -6.18
CA LEU A 18 6.16 -1.67 -6.14
C LEU A 18 5.35 -1.62 -4.85
N PHE A 19 4.83 -2.76 -4.41
CA PHE A 19 4.12 -2.88 -3.14
C PHE A 19 5.01 -2.54 -1.94
N SER A 20 6.26 -3.01 -1.95
CA SER A 20 7.28 -2.70 -0.94
C SER A 20 7.60 -1.22 -0.88
N LEU A 21 7.80 -0.57 -2.04
CA LEU A 21 8.06 0.87 -2.13
C LEU A 21 6.89 1.69 -1.56
N LEU A 22 5.66 1.30 -1.89
CA LEU A 22 4.46 1.88 -1.31
C LEU A 22 4.43 1.71 0.21
N ALA A 23 4.69 0.51 0.70
CA ALA A 23 4.69 0.20 2.13
C ALA A 23 5.74 1.01 2.91
N LEU A 24 6.95 1.15 2.36
CA LEU A 24 8.02 1.99 2.92
C LEU A 24 7.60 3.45 2.96
N TYR A 25 7.04 3.96 1.87
CA TYR A 25 6.68 5.38 1.75
C TYR A 25 5.52 5.78 2.68
N THR A 26 4.58 4.87 2.97
CA THR A 26 3.51 5.15 3.97
C THR A 26 4.03 5.38 5.39
N GLY A 27 5.22 4.86 5.73
CA GLY A 27 5.77 4.94 7.08
C GLY A 27 6.48 6.25 7.41
N VAL A 28 6.80 7.09 6.41
CA VAL A 28 7.54 8.35 6.61
C VAL A 28 6.57 9.54 6.58
N TYR A 29 6.78 10.53 7.46
CA TYR A 29 5.98 11.77 7.52
C TYR A 29 5.90 12.47 6.15
N ARG A 30 4.66 12.71 5.70
CA ARG A 30 4.25 13.33 4.43
C ARG A 30 3.95 14.79 4.70
N ASP A 31 4.83 15.68 4.27
CA ASP A 31 4.38 17.00 3.87
C ASP A 31 4.61 17.16 2.37
N GLY A 32 3.52 17.41 1.63
CA GLY A 32 3.54 17.95 0.27
C GLY A 32 4.11 17.10 -0.88
N ASN A 33 4.46 15.84 -0.68
CA ASN A 33 5.23 15.10 -1.69
C ASN A 33 4.40 14.12 -2.54
N TYR A 34 4.26 14.43 -3.83
CA TYR A 34 3.49 13.69 -4.85
C TYR A 34 4.04 12.29 -5.18
N LEU A 35 5.24 11.95 -4.72
CA LEU A 35 5.90 10.67 -5.05
C LEU A 35 5.03 9.45 -4.70
N TYR A 36 4.32 9.47 -3.58
CA TYR A 36 3.39 8.39 -3.23
C TYR A 36 2.30 8.24 -4.28
N ASP A 37 1.70 9.35 -4.72
CA ASP A 37 0.57 9.31 -5.64
C ASP A 37 1.04 8.77 -7.01
N TYR A 38 2.27 9.13 -7.44
CA TYR A 38 2.91 8.53 -8.60
C TYR A 38 3.18 7.03 -8.44
N LEU A 39 3.75 6.60 -7.31
CA LEU A 39 4.01 5.18 -7.03
C LEU A 39 2.70 4.38 -6.96
N PHE A 40 1.66 4.95 -6.35
CA PHE A 40 0.34 4.36 -6.26
C PHE A 40 -0.31 4.21 -7.63
N LEU A 41 -0.24 5.23 -8.48
CA LEU A 41 -0.79 5.18 -9.83
C LEU A 41 -0.03 4.18 -10.70
N LEU A 42 1.30 4.12 -10.58
CA LEU A 42 2.13 3.14 -11.28
C LEU A 42 1.83 1.70 -10.81
N TYR A 43 1.64 1.50 -9.51
CA TYR A 43 1.22 0.22 -8.93
C TYR A 43 -0.18 -0.20 -9.41
N ALA A 44 -1.14 0.73 -9.42
CA ALA A 44 -2.48 0.49 -9.94
C ALA A 44 -2.47 0.11 -11.42
N PHE A 45 -1.70 0.85 -12.23
CA PHE A 45 -1.52 0.58 -13.65
C PHE A 45 -0.91 -0.80 -13.88
N TYR A 46 0.09 -1.20 -13.08
CA TYR A 46 0.71 -2.50 -13.19
C TYR A 46 -0.25 -3.65 -12.85
N ALA A 47 -1.04 -3.50 -11.77
CA ALA A 47 -2.07 -4.47 -11.40
C ALA A 47 -3.16 -4.58 -12.48
N PHE A 48 -3.51 -3.47 -13.14
CA PHE A 48 -4.43 -3.46 -14.27
C PHE A 48 -3.87 -4.17 -15.50
N LEU A 49 -2.62 -3.91 -15.90
CA LEU A 49 -1.97 -4.63 -16.99
C LEU A 49 -1.95 -6.14 -16.71
N ARG A 50 -1.63 -6.50 -15.46
CA ARG A 50 -1.65 -7.90 -15.02
C ARG A 50 -3.04 -8.51 -15.15
N SER A 51 -4.09 -7.79 -14.78
CA SER A 51 -5.46 -8.30 -14.81
C SER A 51 -5.92 -8.65 -16.23
N ILE A 52 -5.56 -7.86 -17.23
CA ILE A 52 -5.90 -8.13 -18.64
C ILE A 52 -5.19 -9.41 -19.14
N THR A 53 -4.01 -9.72 -18.61
CA THR A 53 -3.22 -10.90 -19.04
C THR A 53 -3.60 -12.22 -18.36
N ILE A 54 -4.49 -12.19 -17.36
CA ILE A 54 -4.87 -13.36 -16.57
C ILE A 54 -6.34 -13.73 -16.78
N THR A 55 -6.60 -15.04 -16.84
CA THR A 55 -7.95 -15.60 -16.79
C THR A 55 -8.44 -15.75 -15.34
N TYR A 56 -9.61 -15.21 -15.05
CA TYR A 56 -10.27 -15.32 -13.74
C TYR A 56 -11.33 -16.43 -13.72
N SER A 57 -11.48 -17.09 -12.57
CA SER A 57 -12.60 -17.99 -12.34
C SER A 57 -13.89 -17.22 -12.05
N ARG A 58 -15.06 -17.87 -12.25
CA ARG A 58 -16.36 -17.26 -11.92
C ARG A 58 -16.42 -16.73 -10.47
N LYS A 59 -15.87 -17.50 -9.52
CA LYS A 59 -15.81 -17.09 -8.11
C LYS A 59 -14.98 -15.82 -7.89
N GLU A 60 -13.85 -15.71 -8.59
CA GLU A 60 -12.98 -14.54 -8.50
C GLU A 60 -13.62 -13.30 -9.10
N ILE A 61 -14.32 -13.46 -10.23
CA ILE A 61 -15.07 -12.35 -10.85
C ILE A 61 -16.14 -11.83 -9.89
N ILE A 62 -16.87 -12.72 -9.20
CA ILE A 62 -17.88 -12.31 -8.20
C ILE A 62 -17.22 -11.50 -7.09
N ILE A 63 -16.10 -11.97 -6.53
CA ILE A 63 -15.36 -11.24 -5.49
C ILE A 63 -14.93 -9.86 -5.99
N LEU A 64 -14.36 -9.77 -7.19
CA LEU A 64 -13.92 -8.50 -7.78
C LEU A 64 -15.09 -7.53 -7.95
N ILE A 65 -16.25 -8.01 -8.43
CA ILE A 65 -17.47 -7.20 -8.54
C ILE A 65 -17.92 -6.73 -7.16
N SER A 66 -17.98 -7.62 -6.17
CA SER A 66 -18.39 -7.25 -4.80
C SER A 66 -17.49 -6.17 -4.20
N VAL A 67 -16.16 -6.31 -4.34
CA VAL A 67 -15.20 -5.31 -3.86
C VAL A 67 -15.33 -3.99 -4.64
N THR A 68 -15.63 -4.05 -5.94
CA THR A 68 -15.86 -2.85 -6.76
C THR A 68 -17.11 -2.10 -6.30
N ILE A 69 -18.20 -2.81 -6.00
CA ILE A 69 -19.43 -2.21 -5.46
C ILE A 69 -19.14 -1.56 -4.11
N LEU A 70 -18.41 -2.25 -3.21
CA LEU A 70 -18.03 -1.69 -1.92
C LEU A 70 -17.14 -0.45 -2.06
N PHE A 71 -16.23 -0.42 -3.03
CA PHE A 71 -15.45 0.78 -3.35
C PHE A 71 -16.33 1.94 -3.80
N VAL A 72 -17.25 1.71 -4.73
CA VAL A 72 -18.17 2.73 -5.24
C VAL A 72 -19.09 3.24 -4.13
N LEU A 73 -19.64 2.35 -3.29
CA LEU A 73 -20.44 2.75 -2.15
C LEU A 73 -19.59 3.57 -1.16
N ASN A 74 -18.39 3.11 -0.83
CA ASN A 74 -17.52 3.80 0.10
C ASN A 74 -17.12 5.20 -0.41
N SER A 75 -16.96 5.42 -1.72
CA SER A 75 -16.61 6.76 -2.23
C SER A 75 -17.71 7.80 -2.02
N PHE A 76 -18.97 7.38 -1.85
CA PHE A 76 -20.07 8.28 -1.48
C PHE A 76 -20.07 8.65 0.01
N PHE A 77 -19.63 7.75 0.89
CA PHE A 77 -19.68 7.94 2.35
C PHE A 77 -18.35 8.38 2.97
N SER A 78 -17.24 8.07 2.32
CA SER A 78 -15.88 8.26 2.83
C SER A 78 -14.94 8.68 1.71
N LYS A 79 -14.10 9.69 1.98
CA LYS A 79 -13.02 10.10 1.07
C LYS A 79 -11.83 9.12 1.09
N GLY A 80 -11.95 7.98 1.78
CA GLY A 80 -10.88 7.00 1.93
C GLY A 80 -10.69 6.10 0.72
N ASN A 81 -9.43 5.87 0.33
CA ASN A 81 -9.04 5.02 -0.81
C ASN A 81 -8.77 3.55 -0.42
N SER A 82 -9.23 3.10 0.75
CA SER A 82 -8.92 1.78 1.30
C SER A 82 -9.44 0.64 0.41
N TRP A 83 -10.67 0.73 -0.07
CA TRP A 83 -11.27 -0.29 -0.95
C TRP A 83 -10.63 -0.33 -2.34
N LEU A 84 -10.21 0.83 -2.87
CA LEU A 84 -9.43 0.90 -4.11
C LEU A 84 -8.10 0.14 -3.95
N SER A 85 -7.44 0.34 -2.82
CA SER A 85 -6.17 -0.33 -2.50
C SER A 85 -6.35 -1.85 -2.41
N ILE A 86 -7.42 -2.31 -1.78
CA ILE A 86 -7.78 -3.74 -1.70
C ILE A 86 -8.01 -4.31 -3.11
N LEU A 87 -8.76 -3.59 -3.96
CA LEU A 87 -9.05 -4.02 -5.33
C LEU A 87 -7.76 -4.17 -6.16
N ILE A 88 -6.85 -3.19 -6.07
CA ILE A 88 -5.56 -3.24 -6.76
C ILE A 88 -4.72 -4.43 -6.28
N ILE A 89 -4.67 -4.68 -4.97
CA ILE A 89 -3.96 -5.83 -4.40
C ILE A 89 -4.58 -7.13 -4.91
N LEU A 90 -5.91 -7.28 -4.92
CA LEU A 90 -6.57 -8.50 -5.41
C LEU A 90 -6.27 -8.78 -6.88
N LEU A 91 -6.25 -7.74 -7.71
CA LEU A 91 -5.92 -7.86 -9.14
C LEU A 91 -4.45 -8.22 -9.36
N GLY A 92 -3.54 -7.54 -8.68
CA GLY A 92 -2.10 -7.70 -8.90
C GLY A 92 -1.47 -8.92 -8.19
N SER A 93 -2.01 -9.34 -7.05
CA SER A 93 -1.50 -10.49 -6.26
C SER A 93 -1.82 -11.86 -6.87
N ARG A 94 -2.56 -11.89 -7.98
CA ARG A 94 -3.04 -13.15 -8.55
C ARG A 94 -1.88 -14.06 -9.00
N LYS A 95 -1.89 -15.30 -8.47
CA LYS A 95 -0.83 -16.33 -8.63
C LYS A 95 0.49 -15.97 -7.94
N ILE A 96 0.49 -15.01 -7.04
CA ILE A 96 1.57 -14.74 -6.11
C ILE A 96 1.20 -15.40 -4.78
N ALA A 97 2.18 -16.03 -4.12
CA ALA A 97 1.96 -16.60 -2.80
C ALA A 97 1.66 -15.47 -1.79
N ILE A 98 0.55 -15.59 -1.05
CA ILE A 98 0.13 -14.59 -0.06
C ILE A 98 1.22 -14.40 0.99
N ASP A 99 1.86 -15.49 1.43
CA ASP A 99 2.96 -15.47 2.40
C ASP A 99 4.07 -14.50 1.96
N ARG A 100 4.46 -14.52 0.67
CA ARG A 100 5.47 -13.61 0.15
C ARG A 100 5.07 -12.14 0.20
N ILE A 101 3.78 -11.85 -0.03
CA ILE A 101 3.25 -10.48 0.04
C ILE A 101 3.26 -10.00 1.48
N ILE A 102 2.83 -10.85 2.42
CA ILE A 102 2.81 -10.55 3.85
C ILE A 102 4.24 -10.39 4.39
N ASP A 103 5.16 -11.30 4.06
CA ASP A 103 6.56 -11.24 4.47
C ASP A 103 7.22 -9.96 3.96
N SER A 104 7.01 -9.63 2.68
CA SER A 104 7.49 -8.37 2.08
C SER A 104 6.95 -7.15 2.82
N LEU A 105 5.64 -7.13 3.14
CA LEU A 105 5.02 -6.03 3.88
C LEU A 105 5.64 -5.88 5.28
N LEU A 106 5.79 -6.98 6.01
CA LEU A 106 6.35 -6.99 7.36
C LEU A 106 7.79 -6.51 7.36
N ILE A 107 8.62 -7.01 6.45
CA ILE A 107 10.01 -6.57 6.29
C ILE A 107 10.05 -5.07 6.00
N CYS A 108 9.22 -4.57 5.08
CA CYS A 108 9.16 -3.14 4.78
C CYS A 108 8.75 -2.30 5.98
N LYS A 109 7.78 -2.77 6.79
CA LYS A 109 7.36 -2.06 8.00
C LYS A 109 8.44 -2.05 9.07
N ILE A 110 9.17 -3.14 9.25
CA ILE A 110 10.31 -3.20 10.18
C ILE A 110 11.43 -2.25 9.71
N ILE A 111 11.80 -2.29 8.43
CA ILE A 111 12.82 -1.41 7.85
C ILE A 111 12.40 0.05 7.97
N SER A 112 11.15 0.37 7.62
CA SER A 112 10.60 1.72 7.76
C SER A 112 10.64 2.19 9.21
N PHE A 113 10.23 1.33 10.15
CA PHE A 113 10.21 1.67 11.57
C PHE A 113 11.62 1.98 12.10
N ILE A 114 12.58 1.06 11.86
CA ILE A 114 13.96 1.22 12.29
C ILE A 114 14.61 2.43 11.59
N GLY A 115 14.39 2.59 10.29
CA GLY A 115 14.96 3.67 9.49
C GLY A 115 14.48 5.05 9.94
N VAL A 116 13.17 5.22 10.12
CA VAL A 116 12.59 6.48 10.63
C VAL A 116 13.13 6.81 12.02
N LEU A 117 13.14 5.84 12.93
CA LEU A 117 13.66 6.04 14.29
C LEU A 117 15.14 6.41 14.29
N THR A 118 15.95 5.77 13.43
CA THR A 118 17.38 6.10 13.29
C THR A 118 17.57 7.50 12.74
N PHE A 119 16.83 7.89 11.69
CA PHE A 119 16.95 9.22 11.09
C PHE A 119 16.49 10.34 12.00
N VAL A 120 15.48 10.11 12.85
CA VAL A 120 15.09 11.08 13.88
C VAL A 120 16.16 11.24 14.95
N ASN A 121 16.76 10.15 15.42
CA ASN A 121 17.85 10.20 16.40
C ASN A 121 19.14 10.83 15.84
N LEU A 122 19.37 10.73 14.53
CA LEU A 122 20.48 11.40 13.84
C LEU A 122 20.15 12.86 13.46
N HIS A 123 18.98 13.37 13.83
CA HIS A 123 18.50 14.71 13.45
C HIS A 123 18.42 14.95 11.93
N ILE A 124 18.31 13.89 11.13
CA ILE A 124 18.09 13.95 9.67
C ILE A 124 16.61 14.22 9.37
N LEU A 125 15.71 13.63 10.17
CA LEU A 125 14.28 13.89 10.10
C LEU A 125 13.81 14.67 11.33
N GLU A 126 12.95 15.65 11.11
CA GLU A 126 12.35 16.43 12.19
C GLU A 126 11.36 15.59 13.00
N ASN A 127 11.50 15.64 14.33
CA ASN A 127 10.50 15.09 15.23
C ASN A 127 9.34 16.07 15.41
N LYS A 128 8.42 16.09 14.44
CA LYS A 128 7.25 16.97 14.48
C LYS A 128 6.32 16.60 15.63
N GLN A 129 5.78 17.64 16.28
CA GLN A 129 4.67 17.48 17.22
C GLN A 129 3.34 17.55 16.46
N VAL A 130 2.46 16.59 16.73
CA VAL A 130 1.11 16.54 16.18
C VAL A 130 0.12 16.69 17.32
N LEU A 131 -0.85 17.59 17.14
CA LEU A 131 -1.95 17.79 18.08
C LEU A 131 -2.99 16.69 17.84
N THR A 132 -3.32 15.93 18.88
CA THR A 132 -4.31 14.87 18.83
C THR A 132 -5.37 15.08 19.89
N TYR A 133 -6.64 14.88 19.53
CA TYR A 133 -7.75 14.97 20.47
C TYR A 133 -7.91 13.64 21.20
N ARG A 134 -7.75 13.62 22.52
CA ARG A 134 -7.96 12.43 23.35
C ARG A 134 -8.62 12.83 24.66
N TYR A 135 -9.58 12.02 25.10
CA TYR A 135 -10.27 12.21 26.39
C TYR A 135 -10.90 13.61 26.58
N GLY A 136 -11.31 14.27 25.50
CA GLY A 136 -11.90 15.62 25.58
C GLY A 136 -10.87 16.77 25.55
N GLU A 137 -9.57 16.47 25.46
CA GLU A 137 -8.50 17.46 25.46
C GLU A 137 -7.59 17.33 24.23
N VAL A 138 -6.97 18.45 23.84
CA VAL A 138 -5.96 18.50 22.78
C VAL A 138 -4.60 18.21 23.42
N VAL A 139 -3.98 17.10 23.05
CA VAL A 139 -2.65 16.69 23.54
C VAL A 139 -1.64 16.74 22.40
N ALA A 140 -0.52 17.44 22.62
CA ALA A 140 0.62 17.43 21.71
C ALA A 140 1.45 16.15 21.89
N ARG A 141 1.71 15.43 20.79
CA ARG A 141 2.53 14.22 20.78
C ARG A 141 3.63 14.32 19.74
N TYR A 142 4.81 13.83 20.09
CA TYR A 142 5.89 13.65 19.15
C TYR A 142 5.57 12.52 18.19
N ALA A 143 5.60 12.80 16.89
CA ALA A 143 5.31 11.83 15.84
C ALA A 143 6.52 10.96 15.48
N TYR A 144 7.72 11.27 16.00
CA TYR A 144 8.96 10.54 15.74
C TYR A 144 9.17 10.22 14.25
N GLY A 145 8.84 11.17 13.37
CA GLY A 145 8.99 11.01 11.92
C GLY A 145 7.93 10.14 11.21
N PHE A 146 6.91 9.65 11.92
CA PHE A 146 5.77 8.91 11.37
C PHE A 146 4.58 9.83 11.04
N ASN A 147 3.78 9.46 10.02
CA ASN A 147 2.59 10.23 9.60
C ASN A 147 1.50 10.37 10.67
N HIS A 148 1.40 9.41 11.60
CA HIS A 148 0.49 9.47 12.72
C HIS A 148 1.23 9.08 14.01
N PRO A 149 1.10 9.86 15.10
CA PRO A 149 1.69 9.58 16.40
C PRO A 149 0.94 8.50 17.20
#